data_AF-A0A921L239-F1
#
_entry.id   AF-A0A921L239-F1
#
_cell.length_a   1.000
_cell.length_b   1.000
_cell.length_c   1.000
_cell.angle_alpha   90.00
_cell.angle_beta   90.00
_cell.angle_gamma   90.00
#
_symmetry.space_group_name_H-M   'P 1'
#
loop_
_entity.id
_entity.type
_entity.pdbx_description
1 polymer ?
#
loop_
_entity_poly.entity_id
_entity_poly.type
_entity_poly.pdbx_seq_one_letter_code
_entity_poly.pdbx_strand_id
1 'polypeptide(L)'
;MRLLKIYRQSKRTVIVIGTTLLSLLLSSCSSEPVQCACSPVPPAYLTYLDKTHFKGQSYGDVAQYAVILKRERDICLNRIDRIREWQTEHAQH
;
A
#
# COMPACT_ATOMS: atom_id res chain seq x y z
N MET A 1 -24.69 19.26 -54.74
CA MET A 1 -23.27 19.57 -54.43
C MET A 1 -23.04 20.28 -53.08
N ARG A 2 -23.91 21.18 -52.59
CA ARG A 2 -23.71 21.88 -51.30
C ARG A 2 -23.79 20.99 -50.05
N LEU A 3 -24.72 20.03 -50.03
CA LEU A 3 -24.92 19.09 -48.91
C LEU A 3 -23.69 18.18 -48.66
N LEU A 4 -23.04 17.72 -49.73
CA LEU A 4 -21.80 16.93 -49.66
C LEU A 4 -20.62 17.74 -49.08
N LYS A 5 -20.56 19.05 -49.34
CA LYS A 5 -19.53 19.93 -48.75
C LYS A 5 -19.77 20.14 -47.24
N ILE A 6 -21.02 20.35 -46.84
CA ILE A 6 -21.41 20.51 -45.41
C ILE A 6 -21.13 19.22 -44.63
N TYR A 7 -21.49 18.07 -45.18
CA TYR A 7 -21.21 16.77 -44.56
C TYR A 7 -19.69 16.52 -44.41
N ARG A 8 -18.90 16.85 -45.44
CA ARG A 8 -17.44 16.71 -45.41
C ARG A 8 -16.80 17.65 -44.37
N GLN A 9 -17.33 18.86 -44.21
CA GLN A 9 -16.88 19.83 -43.21
C GLN A 9 -17.23 19.36 -41.79
N SER A 10 -18.46 18.92 -41.56
CA SER A 10 -18.89 18.37 -40.26
C SER A 10 -18.05 17.16 -39.85
N LYS A 11 -17.75 16.25 -40.79
CA LYS A 11 -16.90 15.08 -40.51
C LYS A 11 -15.47 15.50 -40.14
N ARG A 12 -14.90 16.50 -40.81
CA ARG A 12 -13.58 17.05 -40.47
C ARG A 12 -13.57 17.69 -39.08
N THR A 13 -14.58 18.47 -38.74
CA THR A 13 -14.69 19.11 -37.42
C THR A 13 -14.78 18.07 -36.31
N VAL A 14 -15.60 17.02 -36.47
CA VAL A 14 -15.73 15.94 -35.48
C VAL A 14 -14.40 15.19 -35.29
N ILE A 15 -13.69 14.89 -36.39
CA ILE A 15 -12.38 14.22 -36.31
C ILE A 15 -11.39 15.11 -35.57
N VAL A 16 -11.30 16.40 -35.91
CA VAL A 16 -10.37 17.33 -35.25
C VAL A 16 -10.65 17.42 -33.75
N ILE A 17 -11.91 17.68 -33.37
CA ILE A 17 -12.31 17.78 -31.95
C ILE A 17 -12.01 16.47 -31.21
N GLY A 18 -12.36 15.33 -31.80
CA GLY A 18 -12.11 14.01 -31.22
C GLY A 18 -10.62 13.74 -31.00
N THR A 19 -9.78 14.07 -31.98
CA THR A 19 -8.32 13.91 -31.86
C THR A 19 -7.73 14.83 -30.80
N THR A 20 -8.17 16.09 -30.71
CA THR A 20 -7.68 17.03 -29.69
C THR A 20 -8.07 16.62 -28.27
N LEU A 21 -9.29 16.11 -28.09
CA LEU A 21 -9.77 15.65 -26.80
C LEU A 21 -9.01 14.39 -26.35
N LEU A 22 -8.75 13.47 -27.28
CA LEU A 22 -7.97 12.27 -27.03
C LEU A 22 -6.53 12.61 -26.61
N SER A 23 -5.86 13.53 -27.31
CA SER A 23 -4.52 13.99 -26.92
C SER A 23 -4.48 14.63 -25.53
N LEU A 24 -5.52 15.37 -25.14
CA LEU A 24 -5.63 15.99 -23.81
C LEU A 24 -5.80 14.95 -22.68
N LEU A 25 -6.49 13.84 -22.96
CA LEU A 25 -6.69 12.76 -21.98
C LEU A 25 -5.43 11.92 -21.78
N LEU A 26 -4.65 11.68 -22.84
CA LEU A 26 -3.43 10.86 -22.74
C LEU A 26 -2.24 11.60 -22.08
N SER A 27 -2.22 12.93 -22.05
CA SER A 27 -1.12 13.67 -21.41
C SER A 27 -1.06 13.46 -19.89
N SER A 28 -2.14 13.03 -19.24
CA SER A 28 -2.15 12.73 -17.80
C SER A 28 -1.57 11.35 -17.44
N CYS A 29 -1.27 10.49 -18.42
CA CYS A 29 -0.76 9.13 -18.18
C CYS A 29 0.78 9.05 -18.20
N SER A 30 1.46 10.19 -18.38
CA SER A 30 2.93 10.28 -18.47
C SER A 30 3.58 10.83 -17.20
N SER A 31 2.85 10.95 -16.07
CA SER A 31 3.49 11.26 -14.80
C SER A 31 4.42 10.10 -14.44
N GLU A 32 5.72 10.37 -14.31
CA GLU A 32 6.65 9.41 -13.71
C GLU A 32 6.05 8.89 -12.40
N PRO A 33 6.19 7.59 -12.08
CA PRO A 33 5.69 7.08 -10.82
C PRO A 33 6.35 7.92 -9.73
N VAL A 34 5.55 8.69 -9.01
CA VAL A 34 5.98 9.30 -7.76
C VAL A 34 6.48 8.11 -6.94
N GLN A 35 7.80 8.02 -6.78
CA GLN A 35 8.39 7.04 -5.89
C GLN A 35 7.77 7.35 -4.53
N CYS A 36 6.75 6.57 -4.14
CA CYS A 36 6.33 6.52 -2.77
C CYS A 36 7.59 6.12 -2.02
N ALA A 37 8.22 7.10 -1.39
CA ALA A 37 9.27 6.88 -0.40
C ALA A 37 8.59 6.24 0.82
N CYS A 38 8.14 5.00 0.65
CA CYS A 38 7.70 4.16 1.75
C CYS A 38 8.94 3.99 2.61
N SER A 39 8.91 4.61 3.79
CA SER A 39 9.96 4.42 4.77
C SER A 39 10.17 2.91 4.95
N PRO A 40 11.40 2.41 4.83
CA PRO A 40 11.64 0.98 4.91
C PRO A 40 11.13 0.48 6.26
N VAL A 41 10.29 -0.57 6.22
CA VAL A 41 9.75 -1.17 7.44
C VAL A 41 10.93 -1.59 8.31
N PRO A 42 11.02 -1.10 9.57
CA PRO A 42 12.16 -1.43 10.42
C PRO A 42 12.36 -2.94 10.52
N PRO A 43 13.61 -3.44 10.39
CA PRO A 43 13.90 -4.87 10.37
C PRO A 43 13.35 -5.61 11.60
N ALA A 44 13.25 -4.96 12.76
CA ALA A 44 12.65 -5.51 13.97
C ALA A 44 11.19 -5.97 13.80
N TYR A 45 10.44 -5.42 12.85
CA TYR A 45 9.09 -5.88 12.49
C TYR A 45 9.08 -7.03 11.48
N LEU A 46 10.20 -7.25 10.78
CA LEU A 46 10.36 -8.28 9.75
C LEU A 46 11.19 -9.47 10.23
N THR A 47 11.83 -9.38 11.40
CA THR A 47 12.59 -10.49 11.97
C THR A 47 11.67 -11.66 12.29
N TYR A 48 12.11 -12.87 11.95
CA TYR A 48 11.41 -14.10 12.30
C TYR A 48 11.16 -14.15 13.81
N LEU A 49 9.91 -14.38 14.18
CA LEU A 49 9.51 -14.58 15.56
C LEU A 49 9.36 -16.08 15.82
N ASP A 50 10.22 -16.63 16.68
CA ASP A 50 10.06 -17.99 17.20
C ASP A 50 8.73 -18.06 17.96
N LYS A 51 7.73 -18.70 17.34
CA LYS A 51 6.47 -19.04 18.01
C LYS A 51 6.56 -20.46 18.55
N THR A 52 6.05 -20.69 19.75
CA THR A 52 5.84 -22.07 20.22
C THR A 52 4.90 -22.81 19.28
N HIS A 53 5.23 -24.06 18.91
CA HIS A 53 4.36 -24.88 18.07
C HIS A 53 3.19 -25.43 18.88
N PHE A 54 1.99 -25.43 18.31
CA PHE A 54 0.82 -26.07 18.93
C PHE A 54 0.98 -27.60 18.91
N LYS A 55 0.82 -28.26 20.05
CA LYS A 55 0.89 -29.74 20.16
C LYS A 55 -0.36 -30.36 20.80
N GLY A 56 -1.41 -29.57 20.97
CA GLY A 56 -2.65 -30.01 21.63
C GLY A 56 -3.55 -30.85 20.73
N GLN A 57 -4.48 -31.56 21.35
CA GLN A 57 -5.50 -32.36 20.65
C GLN A 57 -6.93 -32.00 21.07
N SER A 58 -7.10 -31.17 22.11
CA SER A 58 -8.40 -30.77 22.65
C SER A 58 -8.58 -29.26 22.65
N TYR A 59 -9.83 -28.81 22.81
CA TYR A 59 -10.14 -27.39 23.02
C TYR A 59 -9.51 -26.83 24.31
N GLY A 60 -9.29 -27.67 25.32
CA GLY A 60 -8.56 -27.27 26.53
C GLY A 60 -7.11 -26.89 26.23
N ASP A 61 -6.45 -27.64 25.34
CA ASP A 61 -5.08 -27.35 24.92
C ASP A 61 -5.00 -26.07 24.10
N VAL A 62 -6.05 -25.74 23.32
CA VAL A 62 -6.14 -24.47 22.60
C VAL A 62 -6.17 -23.29 23.58
N ALA A 63 -6.94 -23.40 24.68
CA ALA A 63 -7.00 -22.36 25.69
C ALA A 63 -5.63 -22.15 26.37
N GLN A 64 -4.93 -23.24 26.71
CA GLN A 64 -3.57 -23.16 27.25
C GLN A 64 -2.57 -22.54 26.25
N TYR A 65 -2.65 -22.95 24.98
CA TYR A 65 -1.81 -22.40 23.93
C TYR A 65 -2.07 -20.91 23.68
N ALA A 66 -3.32 -20.46 23.80
CA ALA A 66 -3.66 -19.04 23.69
C ALA A 66 -2.99 -18.19 24.79
N VAL A 67 -2.86 -18.72 26.01
CA VAL A 67 -2.13 -18.04 27.09
C VAL A 67 -0.64 -17.91 26.75
N ILE A 68 -0.03 -18.97 26.19
CA ILE A 68 1.37 -18.93 25.75
C ILE A 68 1.56 -17.87 24.66
N LEU A 69 0.74 -17.89 23.61
CA LEU A 69 0.80 -16.91 22.53
C LEU A 69 0.58 -15.47 23.02
N LYS A 70 -0.27 -15.27 24.02
CA LYS A 70 -0.46 -13.95 24.62
C LYS A 70 0.83 -13.47 25.28
N ARG A 71 1.49 -14.31 26.08
CA ARG A 71 2.77 -13.97 26.72
C ARG A 71 3.86 -13.68 25.68
N GLU A 72 3.98 -14.50 24.64
CA GLU A 72 4.97 -14.28 23.57
C GLU A 72 4.73 -12.94 22.86
N ARG A 73 3.46 -12.62 22.58
CA ARG A 73 3.07 -11.34 21.99
C ARG A 73 3.44 -10.15 22.88
N ASP A 74 3.15 -10.23 24.18
CA ASP A 74 3.43 -9.15 25.13
C ASP A 74 4.94 -8.86 25.21
N ILE A 75 5.80 -9.89 25.15
CA ILE A 75 7.27 -9.73 25.06
C ILE A 75 7.67 -8.96 23.79
N CYS A 76 7.06 -9.29 22.66
CA CYS A 76 7.35 -8.64 21.38
C CYS A 76 6.91 -7.17 21.39
N LEU A 77 5.72 -6.90 21.93
CA LEU A 77 5.21 -5.53 22.09
C LEU A 77 6.14 -4.70 22.96
N ASN A 78 6.59 -5.23 24.10
CA ASN A 78 7.54 -4.54 24.97
C ASN A 78 8.87 -4.19 24.28
N ARG A 79 9.36 -5.01 23.32
CA ARG A 79 10.54 -4.65 22.53
C ARG A 79 10.29 -3.46 21.61
N ILE A 80 9.13 -3.44 20.96
CA ILE A 80 8.73 -2.33 20.09
C ILE A 80 8.54 -1.05 20.91
N ASP A 81 7.93 -1.16 22.09
CA ASP A 81 7.70 -0.01 22.97
C ASP A 81 9.03 0.61 23.40
N ARG A 82 10.04 -0.19 23.75
CA ARG A 82 11.40 0.31 24.03
C ARG A 82 12.05 1.03 22.85
N ILE A 83 11.81 0.56 21.62
CA ILE A 83 12.31 1.24 20.41
C ILE A 83 11.62 2.60 20.26
N ARG A 84 10.31 2.68 20.50
CA ARG A 84 9.54 3.93 20.44
C ARG A 84 10.01 4.91 21.51
N GLU A 85 10.20 4.44 22.74
CA GLU A 85 10.75 5.24 23.85
C GLU A 85 12.13 5.79 23.47
N TRP A 86 13.04 4.93 23.01
CA TRP A 86 14.36 5.35 22.53
C TRP A 86 14.28 6.41 21.42
N GLN A 87 13.38 6.24 20.44
CA GLN A 87 13.17 7.24 19.38
C GLN A 87 12.68 8.57 19.94
N THR A 88 11.75 8.57 20.90
CA THR A 88 11.27 9.81 21.51
C THR A 88 12.35 10.54 22.30
N GLU A 89 13.22 9.81 23.01
CA GLU A 89 14.37 10.38 23.73
C GLU A 89 15.41 10.98 22.76
N HIS A 90 15.65 10.33 21.62
CA HIS A 90 16.70 10.73 20.67
C HIS A 90 16.22 11.71 19.59
N ALA A 91 14.91 11.89 19.41
CA ALA A 91 14.35 12.87 18.47
C ALA A 91 14.38 14.32 19.00
N GLN A 92 14.73 14.52 20.28
CA GLN A 92 14.82 15.84 20.92
C GLN A 92 16.25 16.45 20.92
N HIS A 93 17.21 15.78 20.27
CA HIS A 93 18.57 16.27 20.02
C HIS A 93 18.83 16.45 18.53
#